data_AF-A0A1F2X2W1-F1
#
_entry.id   AF-A0A1F2X2W1-F1
#
_cell.length_a   1.000
_cell.length_b   1.000
_cell.length_c   1.000
_cell.angle_alpha   90.00
_cell.angle_beta   90.00
_cell.angle_gamma   90.00
#
_symmetry.space_group_name_H-M   'P 1'
#
loop_
_entity.id
_entity.type
_entity.pdbx_description
1 polymer ?
#
loop_
_entity_poly.entity_id
_entity_poly.type
_entity_poly.pdbx_seq_one_letter_code
_entity_poly.pdbx_strand_id
1 'polypeptide(L)'
;MKTRVYADTNLFIRFFTGEPAGQARESKKFLEQVSKGKYELFVCDLIVAEIIYVLESVYHLDRNAVVEKILAIAETASTIMENRQVILRALDLYEEKN
;
A
#
# COMPACT_ATOMS: atom_id res chain seq x y z
N MET A 1 13.12 16.57 12.45
CA MET A 1 12.18 16.54 11.30
C MET A 1 12.33 15.18 10.63
N LYS A 2 11.24 14.44 10.38
CA LYS A 2 11.33 13.15 9.66
C LYS A 2 11.59 13.44 8.17
N THR A 3 12.40 12.62 7.52
CA THR A 3 12.58 12.72 6.07
C THR A 3 11.32 12.19 5.39
N ARG A 4 10.66 13.04 4.60
CA ARG A 4 9.53 12.64 3.76
C ARG A 4 10.03 11.91 2.51
N VAL A 5 9.40 10.79 2.21
CA VAL A 5 9.70 9.94 1.06
C VAL A 5 8.39 9.60 0.35
N TYR A 6 8.42 9.48 -0.98
CA TYR A 6 7.25 9.22 -1.79
C TYR A 6 7.25 7.75 -2.20
N ALA A 7 6.12 7.09 -2.05
CA ALA A 7 5.99 5.69 -2.39
C ALA A 7 5.96 5.48 -3.92
N ASP A 8 6.54 4.37 -4.35
CA ASP A 8 6.29 3.75 -5.64
C ASP A 8 5.47 2.49 -5.43
N THR A 9 4.65 2.11 -6.41
CA THR A 9 3.78 0.93 -6.34
C THR A 9 4.57 -0.34 -6.07
N ASN A 10 5.77 -0.47 -6.64
CA ASN A 10 6.60 -1.66 -6.44
C ASN A 10 6.93 -1.89 -4.97
N LEU A 11 7.09 -0.85 -4.15
CA LEU A 11 7.34 -1.03 -2.71
C LEU A 11 6.29 -1.95 -2.07
N PHE A 12 5.02 -1.70 -2.37
CA PHE A 12 3.90 -2.44 -1.81
C PHE A 12 3.71 -3.79 -2.50
N ILE A 13 3.84 -3.84 -3.83
CA ILE A 13 3.71 -5.11 -4.57
C ILE A 13 4.76 -6.12 -4.07
N ARG A 14 6.02 -5.72 -3.94
CA ARG A 14 7.09 -6.61 -3.45
C ARG A 14 6.85 -7.03 -2.01
N PHE A 15 6.34 -6.14 -1.17
CA PHE A 15 6.02 -6.47 0.21
C PHE A 15 4.86 -7.49 0.31
N PHE A 16 3.79 -7.32 -0.47
CA PHE A 16 2.62 -8.18 -0.40
C PHE A 16 2.80 -9.54 -1.06
N THR A 17 3.52 -9.60 -2.18
CA THR A 17 3.64 -10.84 -2.96
C THR A 17 4.86 -11.67 -2.57
N GLY A 18 5.84 -11.07 -1.91
CA GLY A 18 7.08 -11.75 -1.56
C GLY A 18 8.05 -11.94 -2.74
N GLU A 19 7.73 -11.42 -3.93
CA GLU A 19 8.47 -11.71 -5.16
C GLU A 19 8.95 -10.47 -5.94
N PRO A 20 10.22 -10.46 -6.40
CA PRO A 20 11.28 -11.42 -6.08
C PRO A 20 11.77 -11.27 -4.63
N ALA A 21 12.18 -12.38 -4.01
CA ALA A 21 12.47 -12.47 -2.58
C ALA A 21 13.48 -11.41 -2.06
N GLY A 22 14.47 -11.04 -2.87
CA GLY A 22 15.42 -9.99 -2.53
C GLY A 22 14.75 -8.62 -2.37
N GLN A 23 13.91 -8.24 -3.33
CA GLN A 23 13.19 -6.95 -3.28
C GLN A 23 12.12 -6.94 -2.20
N ALA A 24 11.44 -8.07 -1.97
CA ALA A 24 10.48 -8.20 -0.88
C ALA A 24 11.13 -7.98 0.49
N ARG A 25 12.33 -8.55 0.70
CA ARG A 25 13.09 -8.36 1.93
C ARG A 25 13.46 -6.89 2.15
N GLU A 26 13.93 -6.20 1.12
CA GLU A 26 14.28 -4.78 1.23
C GLU A 26 13.04 -3.89 1.44
N SER A 27 11.93 -4.21 0.76
CA SER A 27 10.64 -3.51 0.94
C SER A 27 10.14 -3.67 2.38
N LYS A 28 10.19 -4.89 2.94
CA LYS A 28 9.85 -5.16 4.34
C LYS A 28 10.74 -4.36 5.29
N LYS A 29 12.07 -4.41 5.12
CA LYS A 29 13.02 -3.64 5.95
C LYS A 29 12.76 -2.13 5.90
N PHE A 30 12.36 -1.61 4.74
CA PHE A 30 12.02 -0.21 4.59
C PHE A 30 10.71 0.15 5.31
N LEU A 31 9.65 -0.63 5.11
CA LEU A 31 8.37 -0.42 5.80
C LEU A 31 8.50 -0.57 7.33
N GLU A 32 9.39 -1.44 7.81
CA GLU A 32 9.76 -1.50 9.25
C GLU A 32 10.46 -0.21 9.75
N GLN A 33 11.21 0.49 8.90
CA GLN A 33 11.80 1.79 9.25
C GLN A 33 10.73 2.90 9.27
N VAL A 34 9.76 2.85 8.35
CA VAL A 34 8.60 3.75 8.33
C VAL A 34 7.77 3.56 9.61
N SER A 35 7.44 2.31 9.97
CA SER A 35 6.64 2.02 11.18
C SER A 35 7.35 2.44 12.48
N LYS A 36 8.68 2.37 12.53
CA LYS A 36 9.51 2.91 13.61
C LYS A 36 9.66 4.45 13.58
N GLY A 37 9.04 5.13 12.61
CA GLY A 37 9.03 6.58 12.49
C GLY A 37 10.31 7.19 11.97
N LYS A 38 11.21 6.42 11.35
CA LYS A 38 12.44 6.94 10.73
C LYS A 38 12.14 7.80 9.51
N TYR A 39 11.11 7.43 8.75
CA TYR A 39 10.64 8.13 7.57
C TYR A 39 9.16 8.45 7.70
N GLU A 40 8.72 9.49 6.98
CA GLU A 40 7.31 9.74 6.70
C GLU A 40 7.04 9.34 5.26
N LEU A 41 6.27 8.26 5.06
CA LEU A 41 5.96 7.73 3.74
C LEU A 41 4.69 8.39 3.20
N PHE A 42 4.79 9.08 2.08
CA PHE A 42 3.64 9.65 1.39
C PHE A 42 3.17 8.73 0.26
N VAL A 43 1.86 8.47 0.20
CA VAL A 43 1.21 7.61 -0.80
C VAL A 43 0.11 8.44 -1.47
N CYS A 44 0.23 8.70 -2.77
CA CYS A 44 -0.79 9.42 -3.54
C CYS A 44 -1.89 8.50 -4.06
N ASP A 45 -2.99 9.10 -4.51
CA ASP A 45 -4.16 8.37 -5.02
C ASP A 45 -3.82 7.44 -6.19
N LEU A 46 -2.92 7.88 -7.07
CA LEU A 46 -2.47 7.11 -8.22
C LEU A 46 -1.76 5.80 -7.82
N ILE A 47 -0.93 5.85 -6.78
CA ILE A 47 -0.23 4.66 -6.27
C ILE A 47 -1.24 3.66 -5.70
N VAL A 48 -2.27 4.12 -4.99
CA VAL A 48 -3.33 3.24 -4.49
C VAL A 48 -4.07 2.56 -5.65
N ALA A 49 -4.44 3.31 -6.69
CA ALA A 49 -5.10 2.76 -7.87
C ALA A 49 -4.23 1.72 -8.61
N GLU A 50 -2.92 1.98 -8.74
CA GLU A 50 -2.00 1.06 -9.39
C GLU A 50 -1.79 -0.22 -8.58
N ILE A 51 -1.71 -0.14 -7.24
CA ILE A 51 -1.66 -1.32 -6.37
C ILE A 51 -2.88 -2.20 -6.59
N ILE A 52 -4.08 -1.62 -6.57
CA ILE A 52 -5.34 -2.34 -6.81
C ILE A 52 -5.28 -3.04 -8.17
N TYR A 53 -4.98 -2.28 -9.24
CA TYR A 53 -4.91 -2.81 -10.59
C TYR A 53 -3.90 -3.97 -10.72
N VAL A 54 -2.70 -3.83 -10.17
CA VAL A 54 -1.65 -4.85 -10.28
C VAL A 54 -2.00 -6.10 -9.49
N LEU A 55 -2.52 -5.95 -8.26
CA LEU A 55 -2.88 -7.09 -7.42
C LEU A 55 -4.01 -7.92 -8.04
N GLU A 56 -4.98 -7.28 -8.70
CA GLU A 56 -6.09 -7.98 -9.36
C GLU A 56 -5.72 -8.51 -10.75
N SER A 57 -5.10 -7.69 -11.58
CA SER A 57 -4.91 -8.02 -12.99
C SER A 57 -3.71 -8.94 -13.21
N VAL A 58 -2.66 -8.79 -12.39
CA VAL A 58 -1.40 -9.55 -12.53
C VAL A 58 -1.33 -10.69 -11.52
N TYR A 59 -1.71 -10.42 -10.27
CA TYR A 59 -1.64 -11.42 -9.19
C TYR A 59 -2.97 -12.12 -8.92
N HIS A 60 -4.06 -11.71 -9.58
CA HIS A 60 -5.38 -12.36 -9.49
C HIS A 60 -5.93 -12.49 -8.07
N LEU A 61 -5.61 -11.53 -7.20
CA LEU A 61 -6.23 -11.45 -5.89
C LEU A 61 -7.71 -11.07 -6.04
N ASP A 62 -8.55 -11.64 -5.19
CA ASP A 62 -9.93 -11.18 -5.05
C ASP A 62 -9.97 -9.79 -4.39
N ARG A 63 -11.12 -9.11 -4.57
CA ARG A 63 -11.30 -7.73 -4.09
C ARG A 63 -11.12 -7.61 -2.59
N ASN A 64 -11.58 -8.59 -1.80
CA ASN A 64 -11.47 -8.55 -0.34
C ASN A 64 -10.00 -8.59 0.08
N ALA A 65 -9.20 -9.45 -0.55
CA ALA A 65 -7.77 -9.55 -0.33
C ALA A 65 -7.00 -8.29 -0.75
N VAL A 66 -7.51 -7.54 -1.73
CA VAL A 66 -6.96 -6.24 -2.14
C VAL A 66 -7.33 -5.15 -1.14
N VAL A 67 -8.60 -5.06 -0.74
CA VAL A 67 -9.10 -4.11 0.26
C VAL A 67 -8.31 -4.25 1.57
N GLU A 68 -8.14 -5.47 2.08
CA GLU A 68 -7.34 -5.75 3.28
C GLU A 68 -5.93 -5.16 3.18
N LYS A 69 -5.29 -5.25 2.01
CA LYS A 69 -3.94 -4.74 1.78
C LYS A 69 -3.90 -3.21 1.74
N ILE A 70 -4.88 -2.55 1.10
CA ILE A 70 -4.92 -1.08 1.10
C ILE A 70 -5.21 -0.54 2.50
N LEU A 71 -6.09 -1.21 3.27
CA LEU A 71 -6.35 -0.87 4.67
C LEU A 71 -5.07 -0.99 5.52
N ALA A 72 -4.29 -2.05 5.34
CA ALA A 72 -3.01 -2.21 6.04
C ALA A 72 -2.02 -1.06 5.75
N ILE A 73 -1.99 -0.53 4.52
CA ILE A 73 -1.20 0.67 4.19
C ILE A 73 -1.72 1.88 4.97
N ALA A 74 -3.05 2.08 4.99
CA ALA A 74 -3.70 3.21 5.65
C ALA A 74 -3.59 3.19 7.19
N GLU A 75 -3.27 2.04 7.78
CA GLU A 75 -3.03 1.84 9.22
C GLU A 75 -1.55 1.90 9.61
N THR A 76 -0.64 1.88 8.63
CA THR A 76 0.80 1.90 8.90
C THR A 76 1.24 3.23 9.51
N ALA A 77 1.81 3.18 10.72
CA ALA A 77 2.34 4.36 11.40
C ALA A 77 3.37 5.12 10.54
N SER A 78 3.31 6.45 10.57
CA SER A 78 4.12 7.36 9.73
C SER A 78 3.89 7.23 8.22
N THR A 79 2.73 6.69 7.80
CA THR A 79 2.25 6.77 6.42
C THR A 79 1.20 7.85 6.28
N ILE A 80 1.35 8.72 5.28
CA ILE A 80 0.40 9.75 4.89
C ILE A 80 -0.21 9.33 3.55
N MET A 81 -1.47 8.94 3.59
CA MET A 81 -2.25 8.63 2.40
C MET A 81 -3.02 9.87 1.94
N GLU A 82 -2.79 10.27 0.69
CA GLU A 82 -3.56 11.31 0.03
C GLU A 82 -5.05 10.95 0.01
N ASN A 83 -5.91 11.94 0.24
CA ASN A 83 -7.36 11.75 0.26
C ASN A 83 -7.87 10.54 1.05
N ARG A 84 -7.20 10.15 2.16
CA ARG A 84 -7.46 8.94 2.95
C ARG A 84 -8.95 8.66 3.18
N GLN A 85 -9.75 9.66 3.59
CA GLN A 85 -11.18 9.47 3.84
C GLN A 85 -12.00 9.18 2.59
N VAL A 86 -11.60 9.71 1.43
CA VAL A 86 -12.22 9.40 0.14
C VAL A 86 -11.86 7.98 -0.27
N ILE A 87 -10.58 7.60 -0.15
CA ILE A 87 -10.11 6.25 -0.47
C ILE A 87 -10.82 5.20 0.39
N LEU A 88 -10.87 5.38 1.71
CA LEU A 88 -11.53 4.42 2.60
C LEU A 88 -13.02 4.24 2.23
N ARG A 89 -13.75 5.32 1.98
CA ARG A 89 -15.15 5.23 1.52
C ARG A 89 -15.27 4.57 0.14
N ALA A 90 -14.30 4.80 -0.74
CA ALA A 90 -14.29 4.14 -2.05
C ALA A 90 -14.04 2.63 -1.90
N LEU A 91 -13.20 2.20 -0.95
CA LEU A 91 -12.99 0.79 -0.65
C LEU A 91 -14.25 0.11 -0.10
N ASP A 92 -15.01 0.80 0.76
CA ASP A 92 -16.30 0.27 1.26
C ASP A 92 -17.26 -0.01 0.08
N LEU A 93 -17.40 0.96 -0.84
CA LEU A 93 -18.22 0.79 -2.06
C LEU A 93 -17.65 -0.25 -3.04
N TYR A 94 -16.34 -0.42 -3.05
CA TYR A 94 -15.62 -1.35 -3.91
C TYR A 94 -15.83 -2.80 -3.47
N GLU A 95 -15.83 -3.03 -2.16
CA GLU A 95 -16.10 -4.33 -1.53
C GLU A 95 -17.57 -4.75 -1.68
N GLU A 96 -18.51 -3.81 -1.53
CA GLU A 96 -19.95 -4.08 -1.54
C GLU A 96 -20.54 -4.47 -2.91
N LYS A 97 -19.91 -4.06 -4.02
CA LYS A 97 -20.47 -4.27 -5.36
C LYS A 97 -19.96 -5.54 -6.04
N ASN A 98 -20.74 -6.63 -5.95
CA ASN A 98 -20.72 -7.71 -6.96
C ASN A 98 -21.45 -7.27 -8.24
#